data_AF-A0A1F4UHB7-F1
#
_entry.id   AF-A0A1F4UHB7-F1
#
_cell.length_a   1.000
_cell.length_b   1.000
_cell.length_c   1.000
_cell.angle_alpha   90.00
_cell.angle_beta   90.00
_cell.angle_gamma   90.00
#
_symmetry.space_group_name_H-M   'P 1'
#
loop_
_entity.id
_entity.type
_entity.pdbx_description
1 polymer ?
#
loop_
_entity_poly.entity_id
_entity_poly.type
_entity_poly.pdbx_seq_one_letter_code
_entity_poly.pdbx_strand_id
1 'polypeptide(L)'
;MLLREVSMVPLRDVRMVAIQFSFSNREVVPAVIRQRNRETPFENVARHLRTAGERVIEPTENVYLKEFLTELEAAGFELVDAFYQCRPKGENLDRTYYMARFLFARRELAVPSAEFALVRDSIRTELQEMLHTAFWRVRAFLNPFYQNGKEVAERSLSINLEYRVPLFLPDGQLKTARRKENGKKVGDPQPLRPDFRLAVVGDTVQLLS
;
A
#
# COMPACT_ATOMS: atom_id res chain seq x y z
N MET A 1 -2.54 24.61 17.83
CA MET A 1 -2.99 23.35 17.21
C MET A 1 -3.19 23.66 15.73
N LEU A 2 -2.16 23.42 14.91
CA LEU A 2 -2.23 23.66 13.46
C LEU A 2 -3.13 22.58 12.87
N LEU A 3 -4.24 22.99 12.23
CA LEU A 3 -5.02 22.13 11.36
C LEU A 3 -4.05 21.60 10.29
N ARG A 4 -3.62 20.33 10.43
CA ARG A 4 -2.88 19.66 9.37
C ARG A 4 -3.83 19.62 8.18
N GLU A 5 -3.45 20.25 7.07
CA GLU A 5 -4.16 20.06 5.81
C GLU A 5 -4.28 18.55 5.56
N VAL A 6 -5.52 18.09 5.43
CA VAL A 6 -5.79 16.70 5.10
C VAL A 6 -5.28 16.49 3.68
N SER A 7 -4.27 15.65 3.52
CA SER A 7 -3.76 15.23 2.22
C SER A 7 -4.91 14.64 1.39
N MET A 8 -5.30 15.32 0.31
CA MET A 8 -6.32 14.87 -0.64
C MET A 8 -5.69 14.69 -2.02
N VAL A 9 -5.95 13.56 -2.66
CA VAL A 9 -5.44 13.25 -3.99
C VAL A 9 -6.62 12.98 -4.93
N PRO A 10 -6.91 13.88 -5.88
CA PRO A 10 -7.92 13.62 -6.90
C PRO A 10 -7.56 12.39 -7.77
N LEU A 11 -8.52 11.52 -7.99
CA LEU A 11 -8.40 10.30 -8.80
C LEU A 11 -8.74 10.53 -10.27
N ARG A 12 -9.30 11.68 -10.64
CA ARG A 12 -9.76 11.98 -12.01
C ARG A 12 -8.69 11.72 -13.07
N ASP A 13 -7.47 12.19 -12.82
CA ASP A 13 -6.34 12.04 -13.73
C ASP A 13 -5.41 10.86 -13.35
N VAL A 14 -5.81 10.05 -12.35
CA VAL A 14 -5.07 8.86 -11.94
C VAL A 14 -5.54 7.68 -12.77
N ARG A 15 -4.62 7.13 -13.58
CA ARG A 15 -4.86 5.95 -14.42
C ARG A 15 -4.59 4.65 -13.68
N MET A 16 -3.63 4.67 -12.77
CA MET A 16 -3.16 3.47 -12.05
C MET A 16 -2.88 3.79 -10.59
N VAL A 17 -3.36 2.93 -9.68
CA VAL A 17 -3.02 2.94 -8.26
C VAL A 17 -2.18 1.71 -7.95
N ALA A 18 -1.00 1.89 -7.40
CA ALA A 18 -0.14 0.81 -6.94
C ALA A 18 -0.14 0.77 -5.41
N ILE A 19 -0.65 -0.31 -4.83
CA ILE A 19 -0.54 -0.59 -3.40
C ILE A 19 0.70 -1.46 -3.19
N GLN A 20 1.66 -0.99 -2.39
CA GLN A 20 2.93 -1.66 -2.19
C GLN A 20 3.22 -1.92 -0.72
N PHE A 21 3.62 -3.13 -0.40
CA PHE A 21 4.11 -3.53 0.91
C PHE A 21 5.62 -3.79 0.86
N SER A 22 6.27 -3.58 2.00
CA SER A 22 7.69 -3.93 2.19
C SER A 22 7.85 -4.88 3.37
N PHE A 23 8.25 -6.12 3.09
CA PHE A 23 8.38 -7.18 4.08
C PHE A 23 9.84 -7.60 4.27
N SER A 24 10.24 -7.81 5.53
CA SER A 24 11.54 -8.41 5.84
C SER A 24 11.53 -9.94 5.83
N ASN A 25 10.35 -10.55 5.92
CA ASN A 25 10.15 -12.01 5.86
C ASN A 25 9.40 -12.36 4.56
N ARG A 26 9.80 -13.43 3.88
CA ARG A 26 9.09 -13.96 2.70
C ARG A 26 7.75 -14.58 3.06
N GLU A 27 7.65 -15.22 4.23
CA GLU A 27 6.47 -16.01 4.62
C GLU A 27 5.21 -15.17 4.82
N VAL A 28 5.35 -13.85 4.96
CA VAL A 28 4.22 -12.91 5.07
C VAL A 28 3.79 -12.35 3.72
N VAL A 29 4.48 -12.70 2.64
CA VAL A 29 4.07 -12.34 1.28
C VAL A 29 2.97 -13.30 0.85
N PRO A 30 1.84 -12.80 0.31
CA PRO A 30 0.78 -13.62 -0.27
C PRO A 30 1.32 -14.73 -1.19
N ALA A 31 0.91 -15.97 -0.96
CA ALA A 31 1.45 -17.11 -1.72
C ALA A 31 0.93 -17.12 -3.17
N VAL A 32 -0.26 -16.55 -3.37
CA VAL A 32 -0.98 -16.52 -4.66
C VAL A 32 -0.43 -15.49 -5.65
N ILE A 33 0.38 -14.52 -5.22
CA ILE A 33 0.92 -13.51 -6.13
C ILE A 33 2.22 -13.99 -6.79
N ARG A 34 2.38 -13.62 -8.06
CA ARG A 34 3.50 -14.07 -8.88
C ARG A 34 4.84 -13.60 -8.32
N GLN A 35 5.81 -14.50 -8.21
CA GLN A 35 7.19 -14.14 -7.94
C GLN A 35 7.87 -13.62 -9.21
N ARG A 36 8.49 -12.44 -9.14
CA ARG A 36 9.48 -11.99 -10.13
C ARG A 36 10.88 -12.42 -9.72
N ASN A 37 11.76 -12.51 -10.72
CA ASN A 37 13.20 -12.66 -10.49
C ASN A 37 13.71 -11.56 -9.54
N ARG A 38 14.71 -11.91 -8.73
CA ARG A 38 15.41 -10.97 -7.85
C ARG A 38 15.80 -9.73 -8.65
N GLU A 39 15.61 -8.55 -8.04
CA GLU A 39 15.96 -7.27 -8.68
C GLU A 39 17.42 -7.31 -9.15
N THR A 40 17.59 -7.04 -10.44
CA THR A 40 18.91 -6.98 -11.08
C THR A 40 19.60 -5.65 -10.75
N PRO A 41 20.95 -5.58 -10.86
CA PRO A 41 21.65 -4.30 -10.72
C PRO A 41 21.14 -3.22 -11.66
N PHE A 42 20.78 -3.58 -12.89
CA PHE A 42 20.21 -2.66 -13.87
C PHE A 42 18.84 -2.12 -13.43
N GLU A 43 17.93 -2.99 -12.97
CA GLU A 43 16.63 -2.56 -12.43
C GLU A 43 16.81 -1.65 -11.20
N ASN A 44 17.79 -1.95 -10.33
CA ASN A 44 18.10 -1.14 -9.16
C ASN A 44 18.56 0.27 -9.56
N VAL A 45 19.49 0.39 -10.52
CA VAL A 45 19.95 1.68 -11.04
C VAL A 45 18.79 2.43 -11.71
N ALA A 46 18.04 1.76 -12.59
CA ALA A 46 16.90 2.35 -13.28
C ALA A 46 15.84 2.87 -12.29
N ARG A 47 15.62 2.18 -11.17
CA ARG A 47 14.70 2.63 -10.11
C ARG A 47 15.18 3.91 -9.43
N HIS A 48 16.48 4.09 -9.22
CA HIS A 48 17.04 5.30 -8.62
C HIS A 48 17.13 6.48 -9.60
N LEU A 49 17.19 6.21 -10.90
CA LEU A 49 17.21 7.24 -11.95
C LEU A 49 15.83 7.77 -12.35
N ARG A 50 14.75 7.10 -11.95
CA ARG A 50 13.38 7.55 -12.25
C ARG A 50 13.08 8.87 -11.55
N THR A 51 12.40 9.79 -12.25
CA THR A 51 11.88 11.02 -11.68
C THR A 51 11.06 10.73 -10.43
N ALA A 52 11.40 11.37 -9.32
CA ALA A 52 10.66 11.24 -8.08
C ALA A 52 9.24 11.80 -8.27
N GLY A 53 8.22 11.00 -7.94
CA GLY A 53 6.86 11.51 -7.85
C GLY A 53 6.69 12.52 -6.73
N GLU A 54 5.65 13.33 -6.83
CA GLU A 54 5.25 14.27 -5.80
C GLU A 54 4.73 13.49 -4.59
N ARG A 55 5.28 13.74 -3.40
CA ARG A 55 4.77 13.12 -2.18
C ARG A 55 3.49 13.82 -1.75
N VAL A 56 2.39 13.08 -1.79
CA VAL A 56 1.04 13.59 -1.51
C VAL A 56 0.51 13.18 -0.14
N ILE A 57 1.04 12.08 0.43
CA ILE A 57 0.80 11.68 1.83
C ILE A 57 2.16 11.51 2.51
N GLU A 58 2.42 12.30 3.54
CA GLU A 58 3.59 12.15 4.42
C GLU A 58 3.56 10.80 5.16
N PRO A 59 4.72 10.25 5.58
CA PRO A 59 4.76 9.05 6.42
C PRO A 59 3.86 9.21 7.65
N THR A 60 2.73 8.51 7.66
CA THR A 60 1.69 8.61 8.70
C THR A 60 1.50 7.25 9.32
N GLU A 61 1.71 7.13 10.62
CA GLU A 61 1.59 5.88 11.38
C GLU A 61 0.15 5.60 11.82
N ASN A 62 -0.11 4.38 12.28
CA ASN A 62 -1.41 3.93 12.80
C ASN A 62 -2.60 4.17 11.85
N VAL A 63 -2.36 4.01 10.54
CA VAL A 63 -3.39 4.15 9.51
C VAL A 63 -4.10 2.82 9.30
N TYR A 64 -5.44 2.84 9.30
CA TYR A 64 -6.28 1.70 8.97
C TYR A 64 -6.82 1.79 7.55
N LEU A 65 -6.91 0.66 6.85
CA LEU A 65 -7.26 0.59 5.43
C LEU A 65 -8.33 -0.47 5.13
N LYS A 66 -9.10 -0.88 6.15
CA LYS A 66 -10.06 -1.99 6.04
C LYS A 66 -11.02 -1.82 4.86
N GLU A 67 -11.60 -0.65 4.68
CA GLU A 67 -12.58 -0.42 3.62
C GLU A 67 -11.95 0.04 2.31
N PHE A 68 -10.68 0.46 2.34
CA PHE A 68 -10.02 1.17 1.24
C PHE A 68 -10.07 0.42 -0.09
N LEU A 69 -9.90 -0.90 -0.07
CA LEU A 69 -9.95 -1.72 -1.29
C LEU A 69 -11.33 -1.69 -1.94
N THR A 70 -12.40 -1.81 -1.15
CA THR A 70 -13.78 -1.78 -1.66
C THR A 70 -14.14 -0.39 -2.19
N GLU A 71 -13.67 0.66 -1.52
CA GLU A 71 -13.90 2.04 -1.97
C GLU A 71 -13.14 2.37 -3.26
N LEU A 72 -11.89 1.90 -3.38
CA LEU A 72 -11.09 2.03 -4.59
C LEU A 72 -11.76 1.31 -5.78
N GLU A 73 -12.29 0.12 -5.55
CA GLU A 73 -13.07 -0.60 -6.55
C GLU A 73 -14.34 0.17 -6.92
N ALA A 74 -15.09 0.69 -5.96
CA ALA A 74 -16.28 1.50 -6.20
C ALA A 74 -15.97 2.77 -7.04
N ALA A 75 -14.78 3.33 -6.89
CA ALA A 75 -14.28 4.45 -7.70
C ALA A 75 -13.84 4.07 -9.13
N GLY A 76 -14.11 2.84 -9.58
CA GLY A 76 -13.89 2.40 -10.95
C GLY A 76 -12.50 1.81 -11.22
N PHE A 77 -11.73 1.52 -10.17
CA PHE A 77 -10.47 0.80 -10.32
C PHE A 77 -10.69 -0.71 -10.22
N GLU A 78 -9.83 -1.49 -10.87
CA GLU A 78 -9.82 -2.94 -10.84
C GLU A 78 -8.39 -3.45 -10.68
N LEU A 79 -8.23 -4.51 -9.89
CA LEU A 79 -6.96 -5.20 -9.72
C LEU A 79 -6.57 -5.89 -11.05
N VAL A 80 -5.47 -5.46 -11.66
CA VAL A 80 -5.03 -5.93 -12.98
C VAL A 80 -3.73 -6.73 -12.98
N ASP A 81 -2.89 -6.59 -11.94
CA ASP A 81 -1.68 -7.40 -11.75
C ASP A 81 -1.31 -7.40 -10.26
N ALA A 82 -0.60 -8.44 -9.83
CA ALA A 82 -0.01 -8.52 -8.51
C ALA A 82 1.24 -9.40 -8.54
N PHE A 83 2.31 -8.89 -7.94
CA PHE A 83 3.58 -9.61 -7.91
C PHE A 83 4.41 -9.22 -6.70
N TYR A 84 5.40 -10.05 -6.39
CA TYR A 84 6.45 -9.69 -5.46
C TYR A 84 7.84 -9.83 -6.06
N GLN A 85 8.79 -9.08 -5.51
CA GLN A 85 10.18 -9.09 -5.93
C GLN A 85 11.10 -8.95 -4.71
N CYS A 86 12.11 -9.82 -4.61
CA CYS A 86 13.19 -9.67 -3.65
C CYS A 86 14.15 -8.55 -4.11
N ARG A 87 14.41 -7.58 -3.23
CA ARG A 87 15.20 -6.38 -3.51
C ARG A 87 16.29 -6.17 -2.45
N PRO A 88 17.46 -5.62 -2.82
CA PRO A 88 18.46 -5.18 -1.85
C PRO A 88 17.94 -4.00 -1.01
N LYS A 89 18.35 -3.93 0.25
CA LYS A 89 17.96 -2.91 1.20
C LYS A 89 19.08 -1.88 1.34
N GLY A 90 18.93 -0.76 0.64
CA GLY A 90 19.94 0.31 0.60
C GLY A 90 21.17 -0.13 -0.18
N GLU A 91 22.33 0.38 0.22
CA GLU A 91 23.61 0.05 -0.42
C GLU A 91 24.15 -1.33 -0.01
N ASN A 92 23.63 -1.91 1.08
CA ASN A 92 24.01 -3.24 1.54
C ASN A 92 23.23 -4.32 0.75
N LEU A 93 23.91 -4.95 -0.21
CA LEU A 93 23.35 -5.97 -1.09
C LEU A 93 22.98 -7.29 -0.38
N ASP A 94 23.51 -7.52 0.83
CA ASP A 94 23.24 -8.73 1.63
C ASP A 94 21.93 -8.62 2.41
N ARG A 95 21.53 -7.39 2.75
CA ARG A 95 20.22 -7.15 3.34
C ARG A 95 19.19 -7.08 2.23
N THR A 96 18.17 -7.92 2.30
CA THR A 96 17.09 -7.92 1.33
C THR A 96 15.74 -7.67 1.99
N TYR A 97 14.78 -7.25 1.17
CA TYR A 97 13.37 -7.19 1.54
C TYR A 97 12.52 -7.67 0.36
N TYR A 98 11.31 -8.10 0.66
CA TYR A 98 10.32 -8.54 -0.31
C TYR A 98 9.33 -7.40 -0.53
N MET A 99 9.37 -6.83 -1.73
CA MET A 99 8.40 -5.85 -2.18
C MET A 99 7.22 -6.60 -2.78
N ALA A 100 6.02 -6.47 -2.22
CA ALA A 100 4.79 -6.97 -2.82
C ALA A 100 3.97 -5.80 -3.35
N ARG A 101 3.53 -5.87 -4.61
CA ARG A 101 2.80 -4.79 -5.28
C ARG A 101 1.55 -5.31 -5.96
N PHE A 102 0.47 -4.59 -5.74
CA PHE A 102 -0.85 -4.81 -6.32
C PHE A 102 -1.17 -3.60 -7.20
N LEU A 103 -1.44 -3.85 -8.48
CA LEU A 103 -1.69 -2.82 -9.47
C LEU A 103 -3.18 -2.77 -9.76
N PHE A 104 -3.74 -1.59 -9.53
CA PHE A 104 -5.11 -1.26 -9.86
C PHE A 104 -5.11 -0.29 -11.02
N ALA A 105 -5.94 -0.51 -12.02
CA ALA A 105 -6.12 0.40 -13.14
C ALA A 105 -7.59 0.76 -13.30
N ARG A 106 -7.87 1.92 -13.90
CA ARG A 106 -9.22 2.27 -14.33
C ARG A 106 -9.77 1.17 -15.26
N ARG A 107 -10.96 0.66 -14.95
CA ARG A 107 -11.60 -0.46 -15.69
C ARG A 107 -11.72 -0.19 -17.18
N GLU A 108 -11.92 1.07 -17.57
CA GLU A 108 -12.03 1.50 -18.95
C GLU A 108 -10.68 1.56 -19.71
N LEU A 109 -9.54 1.45 -19.00
CA LEU A 109 -8.20 1.63 -19.56
C LEU A 109 -7.31 0.38 -19.52
N ALA A 110 -7.73 -0.68 -18.82
CA ALA A 110 -6.95 -1.91 -18.70
C ALA A 110 -7.86 -3.12 -18.48
N VAL A 111 -7.50 -4.22 -19.14
CA VAL A 111 -8.14 -5.54 -18.96
C VAL A 111 -7.10 -6.49 -18.38
N PRO A 112 -7.37 -7.19 -17.27
CA PRO A 112 -6.46 -8.19 -16.74
C PRO A 112 -6.23 -9.32 -17.75
N SER A 113 -5.06 -9.98 -17.70
CA SER A 113 -4.81 -11.16 -18.53
C SER A 113 -5.76 -12.29 -18.15
N ALA A 114 -6.02 -13.21 -19.07
CA ALA A 114 -6.87 -14.38 -18.80
C ALA A 114 -6.30 -15.22 -17.64
N GLU A 115 -4.98 -15.40 -17.56
CA GLU A 115 -4.36 -16.12 -16.44
C GLU A 115 -4.51 -15.39 -15.12
N PHE A 116 -4.39 -14.05 -15.12
CA PHE A 116 -4.55 -13.25 -13.90
C PHE A 116 -6.00 -13.27 -13.41
N ALA A 117 -6.97 -13.23 -14.32
CA ALA A 117 -8.39 -13.28 -13.98
C ALA A 117 -8.76 -14.55 -13.18
N LEU A 118 -8.09 -15.69 -13.44
CA LEU A 118 -8.32 -16.95 -12.71
C LEU A 118 -7.91 -16.90 -11.22
N VAL A 119 -6.96 -16.04 -10.87
CA VAL A 119 -6.42 -15.93 -9.49
C VAL A 119 -6.76 -14.60 -8.82
N ARG A 120 -7.36 -13.66 -9.54
CA ARG A 120 -7.64 -12.28 -9.10
C ARG A 120 -8.41 -12.25 -7.78
N ASP A 121 -9.46 -13.05 -7.64
CA ASP A 121 -10.34 -13.00 -6.47
C ASP A 121 -9.65 -13.55 -5.20
N SER A 122 -8.79 -14.56 -5.36
CA SER A 122 -7.93 -15.07 -4.27
C SER A 122 -6.91 -14.02 -3.84
N ILE A 123 -6.24 -13.36 -4.81
CA ILE A 123 -5.29 -12.27 -4.55
C ILE A 123 -5.98 -11.10 -3.84
N ARG A 124 -7.17 -10.72 -4.31
CA ARG A 124 -8.00 -9.66 -3.71
C ARG A 124 -8.33 -9.99 -2.26
N THR A 125 -8.71 -11.24 -1.97
CA THR A 125 -9.04 -11.71 -0.63
C THR A 125 -7.83 -11.63 0.30
N GLU A 126 -6.66 -12.08 -0.14
CA GLU A 126 -5.43 -11.97 0.66
C GLU A 126 -5.02 -10.50 0.91
N LEU A 127 -5.13 -9.64 -0.10
CA LEU A 127 -4.88 -8.21 0.06
C LEU A 127 -5.84 -7.58 1.08
N GLN A 128 -7.14 -7.89 0.98
CA GLN A 128 -8.15 -7.40 1.91
C GLN A 128 -7.82 -7.81 3.36
N GLU A 129 -7.39 -9.05 3.57
CA GLU A 129 -7.01 -9.54 4.90
C GLU A 129 -5.75 -8.83 5.44
N MET A 130 -4.76 -8.56 4.59
CA MET A 130 -3.57 -7.80 4.99
C MET A 130 -3.91 -6.36 5.42
N LEU A 131 -4.87 -5.72 4.76
CA LEU A 131 -5.35 -4.38 5.10
C LEU A 131 -6.23 -4.40 6.37
N HIS A 132 -6.95 -5.50 6.63
CA HIS A 132 -7.87 -5.63 7.75
C HIS A 132 -7.19 -5.97 9.09
N THR A 133 -6.07 -6.70 9.05
CA THR A 133 -5.44 -7.30 10.24
C THR A 133 -4.33 -6.47 10.90
N ALA A 134 -4.07 -5.27 10.38
CA ALA A 134 -3.00 -4.43 10.90
C ALA A 134 -3.26 -2.94 10.68
N PHE A 135 -2.64 -2.12 11.51
CA PHE A 135 -2.35 -0.74 11.16
C PHE A 135 -1.02 -0.65 10.43
N TRP A 136 -0.91 0.36 9.58
CA TRP A 136 0.26 0.57 8.73
C TRP A 136 0.77 1.98 8.87
N ARG A 137 2.07 2.16 8.62
CA ARG A 137 2.60 3.45 8.20
C ARG A 137 2.35 3.62 6.71
N VAL A 138 1.57 4.62 6.33
CA VAL A 138 1.24 4.93 4.94
C VAL A 138 2.05 6.12 4.47
N ARG A 139 2.55 6.04 3.24
CA ARG A 139 3.13 7.15 2.48
C ARG A 139 2.69 7.03 1.03
N ALA A 140 2.32 8.12 0.38
CA ALA A 140 1.87 8.08 -1.01
C ALA A 140 2.57 9.10 -1.90
N PHE A 141 2.70 8.74 -3.17
CA PHE A 141 3.34 9.54 -4.21
C PHE A 141 2.47 9.58 -5.46
N LEU A 142 2.25 10.78 -6.00
CA LEU A 142 1.68 10.98 -7.32
C LEU A 142 2.81 11.09 -8.34
N ASN A 143 2.89 10.12 -9.25
CA ASN A 143 3.98 9.97 -10.22
C ASN A 143 3.46 10.26 -11.63
N PRO A 144 4.34 10.73 -12.53
CA PRO A 144 4.05 10.70 -13.96
C PRO A 144 3.69 9.29 -14.44
N PHE A 145 2.82 9.20 -15.45
CA PHE A 145 2.54 7.96 -16.15
C PHE A 145 3.21 7.97 -17.53
N TYR A 146 3.76 6.83 -17.93
CA TYR A 146 4.44 6.69 -19.22
C TYR A 146 3.74 5.63 -20.06
N GLN A 147 3.36 5.99 -21.29
CA GLN A 147 2.84 5.07 -22.29
C GLN A 147 3.83 5.01 -23.46
N ASN A 148 4.29 3.80 -23.81
CA ASN A 148 5.30 3.59 -24.86
C ASN A 148 6.57 4.43 -24.66
N GLY A 149 7.01 4.58 -23.41
CA GLY A 149 8.20 5.35 -23.05
C GLY A 149 8.04 6.88 -23.06
N LYS A 150 6.84 7.40 -23.35
CA LYS A 150 6.54 8.84 -23.33
C LYS A 150 5.62 9.18 -22.17
N GLU A 151 5.91 10.27 -21.49
CA GLU A 151 5.04 10.82 -20.45
C GLU A 151 3.70 11.24 -21.07
N VAL A 152 2.61 10.92 -20.40
CA VAL A 152 1.25 11.33 -20.78
C VAL A 152 0.63 12.15 -19.65
N ALA A 153 -0.51 12.79 -19.89
CA ALA A 153 -1.15 13.67 -18.92
C ALA A 153 -1.63 12.91 -17.67
N GLU A 154 -2.01 11.64 -17.83
CA GLU A 154 -2.43 10.81 -16.70
C GLU A 154 -1.28 10.55 -15.71
N ARG A 155 -1.67 10.21 -14.48
CA ARG A 155 -0.76 9.99 -13.35
C ARG A 155 -0.89 8.58 -12.81
N SER A 156 0.09 8.16 -12.01
CA SER A 156 0.00 6.96 -11.18
C SER A 156 0.20 7.27 -9.71
N LEU A 157 -0.71 6.78 -8.87
CA LEU A 157 -0.65 6.93 -7.43
C LEU A 157 0.02 5.69 -6.82
N SER A 158 1.19 5.86 -6.20
CA SER A 158 1.86 4.80 -5.44
C SER A 158 1.59 4.97 -3.96
N ILE A 159 0.92 4.00 -3.33
CA ILE A 159 0.62 3.94 -1.91
C ILE A 159 1.51 2.88 -1.27
N ASN A 160 2.45 3.32 -0.45
CA ASN A 160 3.41 2.45 0.23
C ASN A 160 2.94 2.21 1.66
N LEU A 161 2.78 0.94 2.01
CA LEU A 161 2.48 0.44 3.34
C LEU A 161 3.76 -0.13 3.95
N GLU A 162 4.17 0.50 5.03
CA GLU A 162 5.41 0.26 5.75
C GLU A 162 5.07 0.02 7.23
N TYR A 163 5.97 -0.61 8.01
CA TYR A 163 5.83 -0.76 9.46
C TYR A 163 4.45 -1.29 9.94
N ARG A 164 4.25 -2.61 9.81
CA ARG A 164 3.03 -3.30 10.24
C ARG A 164 2.88 -3.30 11.76
N VAL A 165 1.71 -2.90 12.26
CA VAL A 165 1.27 -3.09 13.65
C VAL A 165 0.09 -4.07 13.66
N PRO A 166 0.31 -5.37 13.96
CA PRO A 166 -0.76 -6.37 13.95
C PRO A 166 -1.85 -6.05 14.98
N LEU A 167 -3.10 -6.21 14.58
CA LEU A 167 -4.27 -6.03 15.44
C LEU A 167 -4.64 -7.28 16.22
N PHE A 168 -4.22 -8.44 15.75
CA PHE A 168 -4.54 -9.72 16.35
C PHE A 168 -3.27 -10.42 16.85
N LEU A 169 -3.42 -11.14 17.95
CA LEU A 169 -2.43 -12.09 18.46
C LEU A 169 -2.47 -13.39 17.63
N PRO A 170 -1.46 -14.27 17.73
CA PRO A 170 -1.43 -15.54 17.00
C PRO A 170 -2.63 -16.46 17.29
N ASP A 171 -3.29 -16.30 18.44
CA ASP A 171 -4.49 -17.03 18.84
C ASP A 171 -5.79 -16.40 18.31
N GLY A 172 -5.70 -15.34 17.50
CA GLY A 172 -6.83 -14.61 16.94
C GLY A 172 -7.46 -13.58 17.87
N GLN A 173 -6.98 -13.45 19.12
CA GLN A 173 -7.51 -12.44 20.03
C GLN A 173 -7.05 -11.03 19.65
N LEU A 174 -7.91 -10.03 19.91
CA LEU A 174 -7.59 -8.64 19.63
C LEU A 174 -6.47 -8.16 20.56
N LYS A 175 -5.43 -7.58 19.97
CA LYS A 175 -4.32 -6.98 20.69
C LYS A 175 -4.80 -5.74 21.43
N THR A 176 -4.48 -5.67 22.72
CA THR A 176 -4.77 -4.53 23.57
C THR A 176 -3.47 -3.86 24.03
N ALA A 177 -3.55 -2.57 24.33
CA ALA A 177 -2.46 -1.81 24.93
C ALA A 177 -2.97 -0.94 26.07
N ARG A 178 -2.12 -0.74 27.07
CA ARG A 178 -2.37 0.26 28.11
C ARG A 178 -1.89 1.61 27.62
N ARG A 179 -2.69 2.65 27.87
CA ARG A 179 -2.29 4.04 27.64
C ARG A 179 -1.02 4.33 28.44
N LYS A 180 -0.11 5.11 27.86
CA LYS A 180 1.04 5.66 28.58
C LYS A 180 0.81 7.13 28.88
N GLU A 181 0.99 7.53 30.13
CA GLU A 181 1.05 8.93 30.56
C GLU A 181 2.39 9.15 31.27
N ASN A 182 3.17 10.13 30.82
CA ASN A 182 4.53 10.40 31.29
C ASN A 182 5.44 9.14 31.32
N GLY A 183 5.31 8.29 30.30
CA GLY A 183 6.07 7.05 30.17
C GLY A 183 5.58 5.88 31.03
N LYS A 184 4.65 6.09 31.97
CA LYS A 184 4.06 5.04 32.82
C LYS A 184 2.78 4.49 32.20
N LYS A 185 2.58 3.17 32.27
CA LYS A 185 1.34 2.52 31.82
C LYS A 185 0.24 2.80 32.85
N VAL A 186 -0.90 3.32 32.40
CA VAL A 186 -2.02 3.71 33.27
C VAL A 186 -3.32 3.08 32.75
N GLY A 187 -4.22 2.75 33.67
CA GLY A 187 -5.53 2.17 33.37
C GLY A 187 -5.52 0.74 32.84
N ASP A 188 -6.70 0.28 32.45
CA ASP A 188 -6.90 -1.05 31.88
C ASP A 188 -6.44 -1.12 30.41
N PRO A 189 -6.00 -2.30 29.94
CA PRO A 189 -5.69 -2.51 28.53
C PRO A 189 -6.93 -2.25 27.66
N GLN A 190 -6.79 -1.46 26.61
CA GLN A 190 -7.84 -1.21 25.63
C GLN A 190 -7.44 -1.72 24.24
N PRO A 191 -8.40 -2.09 23.38
CA PRO A 191 -8.14 -2.33 21.97
C PRO A 191 -7.32 -1.23 21.33
N LEU A 192 -6.37 -1.62 20.47
CA LEU A 192 -5.68 -0.66 19.62
C LEU A 192 -6.69 0.10 18.75
N ARG A 193 -6.53 1.41 18.65
CA ARG A 193 -7.34 2.28 17.77
C ARG A 193 -6.43 2.93 16.73
N PRO A 194 -6.91 3.11 15.50
CA PRO A 194 -6.15 3.84 14.51
C PRO A 194 -6.17 5.33 14.84
N ASP A 195 -5.12 6.03 14.43
CA ASP A 195 -5.09 7.49 14.46
C ASP A 195 -5.74 8.08 13.20
N PHE A 196 -5.71 7.31 12.09
CA PHE A 196 -6.29 7.70 10.82
C PHE A 196 -6.85 6.49 10.06
N ARG A 197 -7.74 6.75 9.10
CA ARG A 197 -8.15 5.82 8.05
C ARG A 197 -7.79 6.37 6.68
N LEU A 198 -7.20 5.54 5.82
CA LEU A 198 -7.09 5.87 4.40
C LEU A 198 -8.40 5.49 3.71
N ALA A 199 -9.02 6.44 3.03
CA ALA A 199 -10.31 6.24 2.38
C ALA A 199 -10.34 6.82 0.97
N VAL A 200 -11.23 6.28 0.13
CA VAL A 200 -11.69 6.93 -1.10
C VAL A 200 -13.05 7.57 -0.84
N VAL A 201 -13.14 8.90 -0.96
CA VAL A 201 -14.37 9.66 -0.73
C VAL A 201 -14.70 10.46 -1.99
N GLY A 202 -15.79 10.07 -2.67
CA GLY A 202 -16.03 10.55 -4.04
C GLY A 202 -14.87 10.14 -4.94
N ASP A 203 -14.24 11.12 -5.58
CA ASP A 203 -13.09 10.92 -6.47
C ASP A 203 -11.75 11.29 -5.82
N THR A 204 -11.61 11.23 -4.48
CA THR A 204 -10.35 11.56 -3.81
C THR A 204 -9.87 10.46 -2.88
N VAL A 205 -8.55 10.21 -2.87
CA VAL A 205 -7.88 9.45 -1.80
C VAL A 205 -7.45 10.42 -0.72
N GLN A 206 -7.80 10.15 0.54
CA GLN A 206 -7.44 11.01 1.66
C GLN A 206 -7.32 10.27 2.99
N LEU A 207 -6.63 10.90 3.95
CA LEU A 207 -6.54 10.44 5.34
C LEU A 207 -7.64 11.09 6.18
N LEU A 208 -8.46 10.29 6.83
CA LEU A 208 -9.52 10.74 7.75
C LEU A 208 -9.08 10.46 9.19
N SER A 209 -9.25 11.44 10.09
CA SER A 209 -9.01 11.29 11.54
C SER A 209 -10.23 10.73 12.27
#